data_AF-A0A8T6VHT6-F1
#
_entry.id   AF-A0A8T6VHT6-F1
#
_cell.length_a   1.000
_cell.length_b   1.000
_cell.length_c   1.000
_cell.angle_alpha   90.00
_cell.angle_beta   90.00
_cell.angle_gamma   90.00
#
_symmetry.space_group_name_H-M   'P 1'
#
loop_
_entity.id
_entity.type
_entity.pdbx_description
1 polymer ?
#
loop_
_entity_poly.entity_id
_entity_poly.type
_entity_poly.pdbx_seq_one_letter_code
_entity_poly.pdbx_strand_id
1 'polypeptide(L)'
;MKGTTFWITGFFSFLAGLNAVNGIFLWVQRSPESIITPYLIGDVTGGLSVATYLWISILATFIFLGLTMTSIAGKMPDSTLVENVMEKVNGLQSDQEVIEKIRARLMIIDATQNEIRRDFSESFTAQTENGKMIRGDLLTKFDKQLGDFQELFSEFMEVLNEKMTRQLRKVEKTVQKTDQTSQKRITAITKQMKEVADLKLHVENLEKELMRPKPRLTSQSDLKKVKGIGTHLATNMKGIGVTNVGELILTDPRTIAAKTNTSQKTIERLQGRAQLSMLPGLKEKDVALLEELDITTRKQLADQDSIELGMKMNGILKTHVEQGKIAETEKPTIEEIDSWIKCAKS
;
A
#
# COMPACT_ATOMS: atom_id res chain seq x y z
N MET A 1 -23.56 -39.19 -29.91
CA MET A 1 -23.49 -38.35 -28.68
C MET A 1 -22.95 -36.93 -28.87
N LYS A 2 -22.20 -36.59 -29.94
CA LYS A 2 -21.54 -35.27 -30.05
C LYS A 2 -22.48 -34.10 -30.40
N GLY A 3 -23.66 -34.35 -30.95
CA GLY A 3 -24.67 -33.31 -31.22
C GLY A 3 -25.39 -32.83 -29.96
N THR A 4 -25.72 -33.75 -29.06
CA THR A 4 -26.39 -33.48 -27.79
C THR A 4 -25.56 -32.59 -26.87
N THR A 5 -24.25 -32.80 -26.76
CA THR A 5 -23.38 -31.94 -25.93
C THR A 5 -23.41 -30.49 -26.38
N PHE A 6 -23.43 -30.24 -27.70
CA PHE A 6 -23.49 -28.90 -28.26
C PHE A 6 -24.81 -28.18 -27.92
N TRP A 7 -25.93 -28.88 -28.07
CA TRP A 7 -27.23 -28.33 -27.70
C TRP A 7 -27.35 -28.08 -26.21
N ILE A 8 -26.80 -28.97 -25.38
CA ILE A 8 -26.79 -28.81 -23.92
C ILE A 8 -25.94 -27.59 -23.53
N THR A 9 -24.73 -27.43 -24.06
CA THR A 9 -23.87 -26.27 -23.74
C THR A 9 -24.42 -24.96 -24.28
N GLY A 10 -25.01 -24.97 -25.48
CA GLY A 10 -25.69 -23.81 -26.06
C GLY A 10 -26.90 -23.39 -25.23
N PHE A 11 -27.70 -24.37 -24.78
CA PHE A 11 -28.84 -24.13 -23.89
C PHE A 11 -28.41 -23.51 -22.55
N PHE A 12 -27.34 -24.02 -21.93
CA PHE A 12 -26.80 -23.43 -20.70
C PHE A 12 -26.20 -22.04 -20.92
N SER A 13 -25.56 -21.79 -22.06
CA SER A 13 -25.09 -20.44 -22.42
C SER A 13 -26.25 -19.45 -22.51
N PHE A 14 -27.34 -19.86 -23.16
CA PHE A 14 -28.54 -19.04 -23.30
C PHE A 14 -29.22 -18.78 -21.94
N LEU A 15 -29.38 -19.81 -21.11
CA LEU A 15 -29.91 -19.66 -19.75
C LEU A 15 -29.04 -18.73 -18.89
N ALA A 16 -27.71 -18.82 -18.98
CA ALA A 16 -26.81 -17.92 -18.27
C ALA A 16 -26.99 -16.47 -18.75
N GLY A 17 -27.15 -16.26 -20.06
CA GLY A 17 -27.43 -14.94 -20.64
C GLY A 17 -28.76 -14.34 -20.15
N LEU A 18 -29.83 -15.15 -20.11
CA LEU A 18 -31.12 -14.72 -19.56
C LEU A 18 -31.02 -14.35 -18.07
N ASN A 19 -30.24 -15.11 -17.29
CA ASN A 19 -29.99 -14.78 -15.89
C ASN A 19 -29.20 -13.47 -15.73
N ALA A 20 -28.26 -13.17 -16.62
CA ALA A 20 -27.55 -11.90 -16.63
C ALA A 20 -28.52 -10.73 -16.92
N VAL A 21 -29.42 -10.88 -17.89
CA VAL A 21 -30.46 -9.87 -18.17
C VAL A 21 -31.38 -9.66 -16.97
N ASN A 22 -31.79 -10.74 -16.30
CA ASN A 22 -32.56 -10.68 -15.06
C ASN A 22 -31.79 -9.94 -13.94
N GLY A 23 -30.48 -10.19 -13.81
CA GLY A 23 -29.61 -9.50 -12.86
C GLY A 23 -29.54 -7.99 -13.09
N ILE A 24 -29.48 -7.54 -14.36
CA ILE A 24 -29.53 -6.12 -14.73
C ILE A 24 -30.86 -5.50 -14.30
N PHE A 25 -31.98 -6.19 -14.56
CA PHE A 25 -33.30 -5.71 -14.18
C PHE A 25 -33.45 -5.58 -12.65
N LEU A 26 -32.98 -6.59 -11.90
CA LEU A 26 -32.95 -6.55 -10.44
C LEU A 26 -32.05 -5.45 -9.90
N TRP A 27 -30.92 -5.16 -10.56
CA TRP A 27 -30.01 -4.08 -10.15
C TRP A 27 -30.74 -2.75 -10.25
N VAL A 28 -31.42 -2.51 -11.37
CA VAL A 28 -32.20 -1.28 -11.60
C VAL A 28 -33.33 -1.13 -10.59
N GLN A 29 -33.99 -2.23 -10.20
CA GLN A 29 -35.16 -2.17 -9.31
C GLN A 29 -34.84 -2.16 -7.82
N ARG A 30 -33.82 -2.89 -7.37
CA ARG A 30 -33.67 -3.23 -5.94
C ARG A 30 -32.35 -2.78 -5.29
N SER A 31 -31.51 -2.01 -5.99
CA SER A 31 -30.15 -1.62 -5.55
C SER A 31 -29.16 -2.81 -5.61
N PRO A 32 -27.89 -2.59 -6.00
CA PRO A 32 -26.89 -3.66 -6.15
C PRO A 32 -26.63 -4.48 -4.87
N GLU A 33 -26.85 -3.87 -3.70
CA GLU A 33 -26.64 -4.51 -2.38
C GLU A 33 -27.86 -5.30 -1.88
N SER A 34 -28.98 -5.29 -2.60
CA SER A 34 -30.13 -6.09 -2.18
C SER A 34 -29.84 -7.57 -2.28
N ILE A 35 -30.27 -8.30 -1.25
CA ILE A 35 -30.14 -9.75 -1.20
C ILE A 35 -31.35 -10.35 -1.91
N ILE A 36 -31.08 -11.16 -2.93
CA ILE A 36 -32.07 -11.91 -3.69
C ILE A 36 -31.79 -13.41 -3.54
N THR A 37 -32.85 -14.21 -3.64
CA THR A 37 -32.76 -15.67 -3.70
C THR A 37 -32.89 -16.09 -5.17
N PRO A 38 -31.80 -16.54 -5.83
CA PRO A 38 -31.85 -16.92 -7.25
C PRO A 38 -32.83 -18.08 -7.48
N TYR A 39 -33.67 -17.98 -8.52
CA TYR A 39 -34.76 -18.93 -8.76
C TYR A 39 -34.30 -20.38 -9.00
N LEU A 40 -33.05 -20.60 -9.44
CA LEU A 40 -32.52 -21.92 -9.82
C LEU A 40 -31.56 -22.54 -8.82
N ILE A 41 -30.95 -21.74 -7.94
CA ILE A 41 -29.86 -22.18 -7.03
C ILE A 41 -30.08 -21.66 -5.60
N GLY A 42 -31.18 -20.93 -5.36
CA GLY A 42 -31.43 -20.22 -4.10
C GLY A 42 -31.39 -21.10 -2.85
N ASP A 43 -31.84 -22.35 -2.97
CA ASP A 43 -31.86 -23.29 -1.85
C ASP A 43 -30.45 -23.81 -1.48
N VAL A 44 -29.49 -23.73 -2.41
CA VAL A 44 -28.12 -24.24 -2.23
C VAL A 44 -27.14 -23.12 -1.87
N THR A 45 -27.23 -21.96 -2.53
CA THR A 45 -26.26 -20.86 -2.34
C THR A 45 -26.69 -19.85 -1.29
N GLY A 46 -27.93 -19.91 -0.81
CA GLY A 46 -28.51 -18.88 0.04
C GLY A 46 -28.75 -17.56 -0.72
N GLY A 47 -28.96 -16.49 0.05
CA GLY A 47 -29.17 -15.15 -0.49
C GLY A 47 -27.87 -14.56 -1.06
N LEU A 48 -27.92 -14.06 -2.30
CA LEU A 48 -26.80 -13.38 -2.95
C LEU A 48 -27.15 -11.91 -3.17
N SER A 49 -26.15 -11.03 -3.13
CA SER A 49 -26.36 -9.66 -3.58
C SER A 49 -26.65 -9.64 -5.08
N VAL A 50 -27.47 -8.69 -5.53
CA VAL A 50 -27.80 -8.53 -6.95
C VAL A 50 -26.54 -8.34 -7.79
N ALA A 51 -25.56 -7.58 -7.29
CA ALA A 51 -24.28 -7.40 -7.97
C ALA A 51 -23.53 -8.73 -8.15
N THR A 52 -23.44 -9.54 -7.10
CA THR A 52 -22.79 -10.86 -7.15
C THR A 52 -23.52 -11.80 -8.11
N TYR A 53 -24.86 -11.82 -8.08
CA TYR A 53 -25.67 -12.61 -9.01
C TYR A 53 -25.46 -12.22 -10.48
N LEU A 54 -25.35 -10.93 -10.78
CA LEU A 54 -25.09 -10.45 -12.14
C LEU A 54 -23.71 -10.91 -12.63
N TRP A 55 -22.66 -10.71 -11.84
CA TRP A 55 -21.30 -11.08 -12.23
C TRP A 55 -21.14 -12.58 -12.46
N ILE A 56 -21.75 -13.42 -11.60
CA ILE A 56 -21.74 -14.88 -11.77
C ILE A 56 -22.43 -15.27 -13.08
N SER A 57 -23.57 -14.64 -13.40
CA SER A 57 -24.33 -14.93 -14.62
C SER A 57 -23.57 -14.55 -15.88
N ILE A 58 -22.90 -13.38 -15.88
CA ILE A 58 -22.03 -12.94 -16.97
C ILE A 58 -20.86 -13.90 -17.17
N LEU A 59 -20.17 -14.27 -16.08
CA LEU A 59 -19.03 -15.19 -16.13
C LEU A 59 -19.44 -16.58 -16.65
N ALA A 60 -20.57 -17.11 -16.15
CA ALA A 60 -21.12 -18.39 -16.62
C ALA A 60 -21.46 -18.34 -18.11
N THR A 61 -22.01 -17.22 -18.60
CA THR A 61 -22.30 -17.02 -20.02
C THR A 61 -21.04 -17.16 -20.86
N PHE A 62 -19.94 -16.50 -20.48
CA PHE A 62 -18.68 -16.59 -21.21
C PHE A 62 -18.06 -17.99 -21.17
N ILE A 63 -18.12 -18.68 -20.03
CA ILE A 63 -17.61 -20.05 -19.90
C ILE A 63 -18.38 -21.00 -20.82
N PHE A 64 -19.71 -21.00 -20.75
CA PHE A 64 -20.52 -21.89 -21.59
C PHE A 64 -20.42 -21.53 -23.07
N LEU A 65 -20.31 -20.24 -23.42
CA LEU A 65 -20.09 -19.80 -24.78
C LEU A 65 -18.71 -20.28 -25.29
N GLY A 66 -17.66 -20.17 -24.47
CA GLY A 66 -16.33 -20.70 -24.78
C GLY A 66 -16.33 -22.22 -24.98
N LEU A 67 -17.02 -22.97 -24.13
CA LEU A 67 -17.20 -24.43 -24.28
C LEU A 67 -17.98 -24.78 -25.56
N THR A 68 -18.96 -23.96 -25.92
CA THR A 68 -19.73 -24.13 -27.15
C THR A 68 -18.87 -23.84 -28.37
N MET A 69 -18.07 -22.76 -28.34
CA MET A 69 -17.15 -22.40 -29.42
C MET A 69 -16.04 -23.43 -29.61
N THR A 70 -15.45 -23.97 -28.54
CA THR A 70 -14.47 -25.06 -28.62
C THR A 70 -15.09 -26.35 -29.16
N SER A 71 -16.35 -26.63 -28.82
CA SER A 71 -17.12 -27.76 -29.38
C SER A 71 -17.45 -27.58 -30.87
N ILE A 72 -17.58 -26.35 -31.35
CA ILE A 72 -17.75 -26.02 -32.79
C ILE A 72 -16.40 -26.11 -33.50
N ALA A 73 -15.36 -25.50 -32.94
CA ALA A 73 -14.01 -25.46 -33.52
C ALA A 73 -13.44 -26.88 -33.70
N GLY A 74 -13.70 -27.79 -32.76
CA GLY A 74 -13.33 -29.20 -32.86
C GLY A 74 -14.13 -30.03 -33.89
N LYS A 75 -15.07 -29.42 -34.62
CA LYS A 75 -15.94 -30.09 -35.61
C LYS A 75 -15.83 -29.56 -37.03
N MET A 76 -15.02 -28.53 -37.30
CA MET A 76 -14.82 -28.08 -38.69
C MET A 76 -14.09 -29.18 -39.49
N PRO A 77 -14.68 -29.70 -40.57
CA PRO A 77 -14.01 -30.64 -41.47
C PRO A 77 -13.24 -29.84 -42.51
N ASP A 78 -11.97 -29.53 -42.22
CA ASP A 78 -10.83 -29.71 -43.13
C ASP A 78 -9.57 -29.21 -42.41
N SER A 79 -8.71 -30.14 -42.01
CA SER A 79 -7.51 -29.88 -41.22
C SER A 79 -6.37 -29.27 -42.01
N THR A 80 -6.50 -29.05 -43.32
CA THR A 80 -5.37 -28.56 -44.15
C THR A 80 -4.87 -27.16 -43.75
N LEU A 81 -5.75 -26.29 -43.24
CA LEU A 81 -5.36 -24.97 -42.72
C LEU A 81 -4.74 -25.03 -41.32
N VAL A 82 -5.07 -26.06 -40.54
CA VAL A 82 -4.57 -26.26 -39.17
C VAL A 82 -3.29 -27.11 -39.18
N GLU A 83 -3.13 -28.03 -40.13
CA GLU A 83 -1.92 -28.82 -40.37
C GLU A 83 -0.73 -27.92 -40.74
N ASN A 84 -0.92 -26.90 -41.59
CA ASN A 84 0.16 -25.94 -41.91
C ASN A 84 0.62 -25.10 -40.70
N VAL A 85 -0.23 -24.96 -39.68
CA VAL A 85 0.08 -24.22 -38.45
C VAL A 85 0.67 -25.17 -37.39
N MET A 86 0.21 -26.43 -37.33
CA MET A 86 0.68 -27.43 -36.36
C MET A 86 1.94 -28.20 -36.76
N GLU A 87 2.24 -28.35 -38.06
CA GLU A 87 3.57 -28.81 -38.53
C GLU A 87 4.68 -27.89 -38.01
N LYS A 88 4.35 -26.61 -37.81
CA LYS A 88 5.24 -25.59 -37.25
C LYS A 88 5.42 -25.68 -35.73
N VAL A 89 4.61 -26.47 -35.03
CA VAL A 89 4.55 -26.49 -33.55
C VAL A 89 4.87 -27.87 -32.96
N ASN A 90 4.52 -28.98 -33.64
CA ASN A 90 4.66 -30.33 -33.09
C ASN A 90 5.98 -31.05 -33.41
N GLY A 91 7.08 -30.30 -33.52
CA GLY A 91 8.44 -30.84 -33.35
C GLY A 91 8.75 -31.37 -31.94
N LEU A 92 7.75 -31.72 -31.12
CA LEU A 92 7.92 -32.06 -29.72
C LEU A 92 6.95 -33.20 -29.29
N GLN A 93 7.46 -34.45 -29.37
CA GLN A 93 7.36 -35.53 -28.36
C GLN A 93 5.95 -36.06 -27.97
N SER A 94 5.45 -37.18 -28.50
CA SER A 94 5.78 -38.61 -28.27
C SER A 94 5.40 -39.19 -26.88
N ASP A 95 4.41 -40.10 -26.83
CA ASP A 95 4.54 -41.44 -26.22
C ASP A 95 3.32 -42.35 -26.50
N GLN A 96 3.59 -43.60 -26.89
CA GLN A 96 2.76 -44.41 -27.80
C GLN A 96 2.09 -45.65 -27.15
N GLU A 97 2.20 -45.81 -25.83
CA GLU A 97 1.75 -47.03 -25.13
C GLU A 97 0.25 -47.02 -24.74
N VAL A 98 -0.37 -45.83 -24.67
CA VAL A 98 -1.78 -45.66 -24.31
C VAL A 98 -2.74 -46.05 -25.46
N ILE A 99 -2.23 -46.07 -26.70
CA ILE A 99 -3.02 -46.20 -27.93
C ILE A 99 -3.56 -47.63 -28.13
N GLU A 100 -2.80 -48.65 -27.75
CA GLU A 100 -3.19 -50.06 -27.94
C GLU A 100 -4.35 -50.48 -27.02
N LYS A 101 -4.41 -49.95 -25.79
CA LYS A 101 -5.45 -50.29 -24.80
C LYS A 101 -6.83 -49.72 -25.15
N ILE A 102 -6.86 -48.64 -25.93
CA ILE A 102 -8.08 -47.95 -26.37
C ILE A 102 -8.68 -48.64 -27.61
N ARG A 103 -7.82 -49.18 -28.50
CA ARG A 103 -8.24 -49.85 -29.74
C ARG A 103 -9.11 -51.10 -29.50
N ALA A 104 -8.84 -51.87 -28.45
CA ALA A 104 -9.61 -53.08 -28.12
C ALA A 104 -11.02 -52.81 -27.56
N ARG A 105 -11.26 -51.65 -26.92
CA ARG A 105 -12.58 -51.30 -26.35
C ARG A 105 -13.53 -50.65 -27.35
N LEU A 106 -13.01 -50.15 -28.48
CA LEU A 106 -13.76 -49.52 -29.55
C LEU A 106 -14.57 -50.51 -30.41
N MET A 107 -14.15 -51.77 -30.50
CA MET A 107 -14.84 -52.79 -31.32
C MET A 107 -16.17 -53.28 -30.72
N ILE A 108 -16.40 -53.14 -29.42
CA ILE A 108 -17.64 -53.59 -28.76
C ILE A 108 -18.77 -52.56 -28.91
N ILE A 109 -18.42 -51.27 -29.10
CA ILE A 109 -19.38 -50.16 -29.15
C ILE A 109 -20.01 -50.04 -30.55
N ASP A 110 -19.30 -50.45 -31.60
CA ASP A 110 -19.72 -50.32 -33.00
C ASP A 110 -20.87 -51.28 -33.38
N ALA A 111 -20.93 -52.46 -32.76
CA ALA A 111 -22.00 -53.44 -32.99
C ALA A 111 -23.37 -52.98 -32.45
N THR A 112 -23.37 -52.15 -31.39
CA THR A 112 -24.60 -51.70 -30.71
C THR A 112 -25.20 -50.46 -31.40
N GLN A 113 -24.40 -49.70 -32.15
CA GLN A 113 -24.80 -48.44 -32.76
C GLN A 113 -25.53 -48.61 -34.10
N ASN A 114 -25.36 -49.76 -34.77
CA ASN A 114 -25.99 -50.06 -36.05
C ASN A 114 -27.46 -50.50 -35.91
N GLU A 115 -27.86 -51.04 -34.76
CA GLU A 115 -29.23 -51.47 -34.50
C GLU A 115 -30.17 -50.26 -34.28
N ILE A 116 -29.71 -49.25 -33.52
CA ILE A 116 -30.47 -48.02 -33.22
C ILE A 116 -30.64 -47.12 -34.46
N ARG A 117 -29.71 -47.19 -35.42
CA ARG A 117 -29.75 -46.37 -36.65
C ARG A 117 -30.78 -46.89 -37.66
N ARG A 118 -31.14 -48.17 -37.58
CA ARG A 118 -32.11 -48.82 -38.47
C ARG A 118 -33.55 -48.40 -38.12
N ASP A 119 -33.90 -48.42 -36.84
CA ASP A 119 -35.25 -48.09 -36.37
C ASP A 119 -35.60 -46.60 -36.57
N PHE A 120 -34.61 -45.71 -36.47
CA PHE A 120 -34.83 -44.27 -36.66
C PHE A 120 -35.05 -43.90 -38.14
N SER A 121 -34.41 -44.61 -39.06
CA SER A 121 -34.53 -44.35 -40.51
C SER A 121 -35.87 -44.79 -41.08
N GLU A 122 -36.49 -45.84 -40.53
CA GLU A 122 -37.80 -46.34 -40.96
C GLU A 122 -38.96 -45.40 -40.55
N SER A 123 -38.78 -44.62 -39.47
CA SER A 123 -39.78 -43.65 -39.01
C SER A 123 -39.90 -42.40 -39.91
N PHE A 124 -38.83 -42.04 -40.63
CA PHE A 124 -38.75 -40.82 -41.44
C PHE A 124 -39.28 -41.04 -42.87
N THR A 125 -39.13 -42.24 -43.43
CA THR A 125 -39.55 -42.56 -44.80
C THR A 125 -41.07 -42.65 -44.93
N ALA A 126 -41.80 -43.01 -43.86
CA ALA A 126 -43.27 -43.09 -43.86
C ALA A 126 -43.99 -41.72 -43.91
N GLN A 127 -43.30 -40.61 -43.60
CA GLN A 127 -43.93 -39.27 -43.49
C GLN A 127 -43.72 -38.37 -44.72
N THR A 128 -43.15 -38.89 -45.82
CA THR A 128 -42.56 -38.05 -46.89
C THR A 128 -43.45 -37.82 -48.12
N GLU A 129 -44.58 -38.52 -48.31
CA GLU A 129 -45.41 -38.32 -49.52
C GLU A 129 -46.43 -37.17 -49.44
N ASN A 130 -46.90 -36.75 -48.25
CA ASN A 130 -47.85 -35.63 -48.11
C ASN A 130 -47.20 -34.25 -47.86
N GLY A 131 -45.86 -34.17 -47.72
CA GLY A 131 -45.16 -32.97 -47.21
C GLY A 131 -44.74 -31.91 -48.23
N LYS A 132 -44.82 -32.17 -49.54
CA LYS A 132 -44.27 -31.26 -50.56
C LYS A 132 -45.09 -30.00 -50.80
N MET A 133 -46.42 -30.07 -50.69
CA MET A 133 -47.31 -28.91 -50.93
C MET A 133 -47.40 -27.99 -49.70
N ILE A 134 -47.31 -28.55 -48.49
CA ILE A 134 -47.30 -27.79 -47.22
C ILE A 134 -45.99 -27.01 -47.06
N ARG A 135 -44.87 -27.51 -47.59
CA ARG A 135 -43.54 -26.87 -47.47
C ARG A 135 -43.43 -25.54 -48.22
N GLY A 136 -44.07 -25.39 -49.38
CA GLY A 136 -44.02 -24.15 -50.16
C GLY A 136 -44.79 -22.99 -49.53
N ASP A 137 -46.00 -23.26 -49.03
CA ASP A 137 -46.81 -22.26 -48.32
C ASP A 137 -46.22 -21.90 -46.95
N LEU A 138 -45.57 -22.86 -46.27
CA LEU A 138 -44.89 -22.58 -45.00
C LEU A 138 -43.64 -21.71 -45.19
N LEU A 139 -42.83 -21.96 -46.22
CA LEU A 139 -41.60 -21.18 -46.48
C LEU A 139 -41.91 -19.73 -46.88
N THR A 140 -42.93 -19.52 -47.72
CA THR A 140 -43.32 -18.16 -48.13
C THR A 140 -43.94 -17.36 -46.98
N LYS A 141 -44.71 -17.99 -46.09
CA LYS A 141 -45.18 -17.36 -44.85
C LYS A 141 -44.04 -17.04 -43.89
N PHE A 142 -43.04 -17.92 -43.80
CA PHE A 142 -41.88 -17.71 -42.95
C PHE A 142 -40.97 -16.58 -43.45
N ASP A 143 -40.70 -16.51 -44.75
CA ASP A 143 -39.93 -15.43 -45.36
C ASP A 143 -40.61 -14.07 -45.19
N LYS A 144 -41.95 -14.03 -45.33
CA LYS A 144 -42.73 -12.82 -45.04
C LYS A 144 -42.64 -12.42 -43.57
N GLN A 145 -42.78 -13.37 -42.64
CA GLN A 145 -42.62 -13.09 -41.21
C GLN A 145 -41.20 -12.63 -40.85
N LEU A 146 -40.17 -13.13 -41.52
CA LEU A 146 -38.80 -12.67 -41.35
C LEU A 146 -38.62 -11.23 -41.86
N GLY A 147 -39.24 -10.87 -42.99
CA GLY A 147 -39.25 -9.50 -43.50
C GLY A 147 -39.89 -8.52 -42.52
N ASP A 148 -41.11 -8.83 -42.07
CA ASP A 148 -41.84 -8.01 -41.09
C ASP A 148 -41.06 -7.88 -39.76
N PHE A 149 -40.38 -8.96 -39.34
CA PHE A 149 -39.54 -8.94 -38.15
C PHE A 149 -38.28 -8.07 -38.34
N GLN A 150 -37.63 -8.13 -39.51
CA GLN A 150 -36.47 -7.30 -39.80
C GLN A 150 -36.81 -5.81 -39.81
N GLU A 151 -37.97 -5.44 -40.35
CA GLU A 151 -38.46 -4.06 -40.36
C GLU A 151 -38.73 -3.56 -38.93
N LEU A 152 -39.49 -4.32 -38.14
CA LEU A 152 -39.77 -4.00 -36.73
C LEU A 152 -38.49 -3.92 -35.89
N PHE A 153 -37.51 -4.80 -36.16
CA PHE A 153 -36.23 -4.79 -35.49
C PHE A 153 -35.41 -3.55 -35.87
N SER A 154 -35.45 -3.11 -37.13
CA SER A 154 -34.79 -1.89 -37.58
C SER A 154 -35.37 -0.65 -36.90
N GLU A 155 -36.70 -0.50 -36.87
CA GLU A 155 -37.36 0.60 -36.18
C GLU A 155 -37.04 0.61 -34.67
N PHE A 156 -37.08 -0.57 -34.05
CA PHE A 156 -36.73 -0.72 -32.64
C PHE A 156 -35.28 -0.31 -32.36
N MET A 157 -34.33 -0.70 -33.23
CA MET A 157 -32.92 -0.33 -33.10
C MET A 157 -32.69 1.16 -33.29
N GLU A 158 -33.45 1.84 -34.16
CA GLU A 158 -33.38 3.28 -34.34
C GLU A 158 -33.83 4.03 -33.07
N VAL A 159 -34.98 3.64 -32.50
CA VAL A 159 -35.49 4.21 -31.23
C VAL A 159 -34.53 3.94 -30.07
N LEU A 160 -33.96 2.74 -30.01
CA LEU A 160 -32.94 2.40 -29.02
C LEU A 160 -31.68 3.26 -29.17
N ASN A 161 -31.20 3.44 -30.39
CA ASN A 161 -29.99 4.22 -30.66
C ASN A 161 -30.18 5.68 -30.25
N GLU A 162 -31.34 6.27 -30.55
CA GLU A 162 -31.64 7.64 -30.16
C GLU A 162 -31.72 7.78 -28.63
N LYS A 163 -32.42 6.86 -27.95
CA LYS A 163 -32.54 6.87 -26.49
C LYS A 163 -31.18 6.68 -25.82
N MET A 164 -30.36 5.76 -26.34
CA MET A 164 -29.01 5.48 -25.84
C MET A 164 -28.10 6.69 -26.03
N THR A 165 -28.12 7.33 -27.20
CA THR A 165 -27.35 8.56 -27.48
C THR A 165 -27.73 9.69 -26.52
N ARG A 166 -29.02 9.88 -26.26
CA ARG A 166 -29.51 10.88 -25.29
C ARG A 166 -29.03 10.58 -23.87
N GLN A 167 -29.01 9.30 -23.47
CA GLN A 167 -28.52 8.90 -22.15
C GLN A 167 -26.99 9.05 -22.04
N LEU A 168 -26.24 8.66 -23.07
CA LEU A 168 -24.78 8.82 -23.11
C LEU A 168 -24.37 10.28 -22.97
N ARG A 169 -25.05 11.21 -23.66
CA ARG A 169 -24.81 12.66 -23.48
C ARG A 169 -25.09 13.15 -22.05
N LYS A 170 -26.07 12.58 -21.35
CA LYS A 170 -26.36 12.94 -19.94
C LYS A 170 -25.27 12.40 -19.00
N VAL A 171 -24.81 11.18 -19.24
CA VAL A 171 -23.70 10.57 -18.51
C VAL A 171 -22.43 11.39 -18.73
N GLU A 172 -22.10 11.73 -19.98
CA GLU A 172 -20.95 12.57 -20.33
C GLU A 172 -20.93 13.89 -19.57
N LYS A 173 -22.05 14.63 -19.55
CA LYS A 173 -22.17 15.88 -18.78
C LYS A 173 -21.98 15.69 -17.28
N THR A 174 -22.49 14.58 -16.73
CA THR A 174 -22.37 14.27 -15.31
C THR A 174 -20.93 13.90 -14.95
N VAL A 175 -20.26 13.12 -15.80
CA VAL A 175 -18.84 12.77 -15.67
C VAL A 175 -17.98 14.02 -15.75
N GLN A 176 -18.21 14.90 -16.73
CA GLN A 176 -17.45 16.15 -16.87
C GLN A 176 -17.62 17.07 -15.65
N LYS A 177 -18.84 17.19 -15.11
CA LYS A 177 -19.09 17.97 -13.89
C LYS A 177 -18.40 17.35 -12.67
N THR A 178 -18.39 16.02 -12.59
CA THR A 178 -17.70 15.29 -11.52
C THR A 178 -16.19 15.48 -11.60
N ASP A 179 -15.62 15.43 -12.81
CA ASP A 179 -14.19 15.64 -13.05
C ASP A 179 -13.76 17.07 -12.68
N GLN A 180 -14.51 18.08 -13.09
CA GLN A 180 -14.27 19.47 -12.68
C GLN A 180 -14.34 19.65 -11.16
N THR A 181 -15.26 18.96 -10.49
CA THR A 181 -15.38 19.01 -9.03
C THR A 181 -14.22 18.30 -8.35
N SER A 182 -13.78 17.17 -8.90
CA SER A 182 -12.61 16.42 -8.45
C SER A 182 -11.34 17.26 -8.56
N GLN A 183 -11.11 17.91 -9.71
CA GLN A 183 -9.95 18.79 -9.91
C GLN A 183 -9.92 19.96 -8.92
N LYS A 184 -11.06 20.60 -8.66
CA LYS A 184 -11.16 21.67 -7.64
C LYS A 184 -10.85 21.17 -6.23
N ARG A 185 -11.22 19.92 -5.90
CA ARG A 185 -10.88 19.31 -4.61
C ARG A 185 -9.40 18.99 -4.51
N ILE A 186 -8.80 18.46 -5.59
CA ILE A 186 -7.36 18.16 -5.62
C ILE A 186 -6.55 19.44 -5.40
N THR A 187 -6.87 20.54 -6.08
CA THR A 187 -6.13 21.81 -5.89
C THR A 187 -6.29 22.37 -4.47
N ALA A 188 -7.48 22.27 -3.87
CA ALA A 188 -7.70 22.67 -2.48
C ALA A 188 -6.90 21.80 -1.50
N ILE A 189 -6.88 20.48 -1.70
CA ILE A 189 -6.09 19.54 -0.89
C ILE A 189 -4.59 19.84 -1.02
N THR A 190 -4.08 20.05 -2.24
CA THR A 190 -2.68 20.40 -2.46
C THR A 190 -2.30 21.70 -1.76
N LYS A 191 -3.18 22.71 -1.77
CA LYS A 191 -2.98 23.95 -1.01
C LYS A 191 -2.90 23.69 0.49
N GLN A 192 -3.84 22.91 1.04
CA GLN A 192 -3.85 22.56 2.47
C GLN A 192 -2.60 21.76 2.87
N MET A 193 -2.12 20.83 2.03
CA MET A 193 -0.89 20.09 2.29
C MET A 193 0.33 21.02 2.40
N LYS A 194 0.38 22.08 1.57
CA LYS A 194 1.45 23.08 1.65
C LYS A 194 1.39 23.88 2.95
N GLU A 195 0.20 24.29 3.38
CA GLU A 195 -0.01 25.00 4.66
C GLU A 195 0.36 24.11 5.86
N VAL A 196 0.01 22.82 5.82
CA VAL A 196 0.38 21.86 6.88
C VAL A 196 1.90 21.63 6.93
N ALA A 197 2.58 21.57 5.78
CA ALA A 197 4.03 21.44 5.73
C ALA A 197 4.74 22.66 6.34
N ASP A 198 4.23 23.86 6.08
CA ASP A 198 4.75 25.11 6.65
C ASP A 198 4.53 25.18 8.17
N LEU A 199 3.33 24.83 8.64
CA LEU A 199 3.03 24.72 10.07
C LEU A 199 3.93 23.69 10.77
N LYS A 200 4.20 22.54 10.14
CA LYS A 200 5.11 21.53 10.70
C LYS A 200 6.51 22.07 10.88
N LEU A 201 7.02 22.84 9.90
CA LEU A 201 8.33 23.47 9.97
C LEU A 201 8.37 24.53 11.10
N HIS A 202 7.30 25.30 11.25
CA HIS A 202 7.19 26.27 12.34
C HIS A 202 7.17 25.61 13.72
N VAL A 203 6.42 24.51 13.88
CA VAL A 203 6.39 23.73 15.13
C VAL A 203 7.77 23.15 15.44
N GLU A 204 8.50 22.61 14.46
CA GLU A 204 9.85 22.08 14.67
C GLU A 204 10.84 23.19 15.11
N ASN A 205 10.71 24.39 14.55
CA ASN A 205 11.52 25.54 14.97
C ASN A 205 11.17 26.00 16.39
N LEU A 206 9.88 26.10 16.70
CA LEU A 206 9.43 26.43 18.07
C LEU A 206 9.85 25.36 19.07
N GLU A 207 9.85 24.08 18.70
CA GLU A 207 10.33 23.00 19.55
C GLU A 207 11.83 23.16 19.83
N LYS A 208 12.63 23.51 18.82
CA LYS A 208 14.06 23.84 19.01
C LYS A 208 14.28 25.04 19.93
N GLU A 209 13.43 26.07 19.82
CA GLU A 209 13.49 27.26 20.69
C GLU A 209 12.99 26.98 22.12
N LEU A 210 11.99 26.12 22.30
CA LEU A 210 11.37 25.80 23.59
C LEU A 210 12.06 24.64 24.33
N MET A 211 12.83 23.80 23.65
CA MET A 211 13.65 22.79 24.32
C MET A 211 14.70 23.49 25.17
N ARG A 212 14.40 23.65 26.46
CA ARG A 212 15.38 24.07 27.48
C ARG A 212 16.65 23.25 27.26
N PRO A 213 17.80 23.90 27.05
CA PRO A 213 19.00 23.20 26.64
C PRO A 213 19.32 22.15 27.70
N LYS A 214 19.46 20.87 27.32
CA LYS A 214 19.65 19.80 28.31
C LYS A 214 21.05 19.92 28.92
N PRO A 215 21.21 19.68 30.23
CA PRO A 215 22.53 19.62 30.84
C PRO A 215 23.30 18.43 30.28
N ARG A 216 24.60 18.60 30.08
CA ARG A 216 25.45 17.56 29.49
C ARG A 216 25.62 16.39 30.45
N LEU A 217 25.82 16.70 31.73
CA LEU A 217 25.88 15.72 32.80
C LEU A 217 24.62 15.80 33.65
N THR A 218 24.21 14.65 34.16
CA THR A 218 23.18 14.51 35.20
C THR A 218 23.82 13.86 36.42
N SER A 219 23.16 13.91 37.57
CA SER A 219 23.65 13.22 38.78
C SER A 219 23.86 11.72 38.58
N GLN A 220 23.11 11.10 37.66
CA GLN A 220 23.20 9.67 37.33
C GLN A 220 24.22 9.36 36.22
N SER A 221 24.91 10.36 35.69
CA SER A 221 25.90 10.15 34.64
C SER A 221 27.13 9.40 35.16
N ASP A 222 27.72 8.57 34.30
CA ASP A 222 28.98 7.88 34.58
C ASP A 222 30.12 8.89 34.79
N LEU A 223 30.99 8.61 35.76
CA LEU A 223 32.19 9.39 36.07
C LEU A 223 33.09 9.60 34.85
N LYS A 224 33.18 8.61 33.95
CA LYS A 224 34.00 8.71 32.73
C LYS A 224 33.54 9.80 31.77
N LYS A 225 32.29 10.29 31.90
CA LYS A 225 31.78 11.40 31.09
C LYS A 225 32.31 12.75 31.57
N VAL A 226 32.85 12.84 32.78
CA VAL A 226 33.54 14.04 33.27
C VAL A 226 34.93 14.10 32.63
N LYS A 227 35.18 15.12 31.80
CA LYS A 227 36.48 15.31 31.16
C LYS A 227 37.58 15.39 32.22
N GLY A 228 38.61 14.55 32.07
CA GLY A 228 39.73 14.46 33.02
C GLY A 228 39.63 13.29 34.00
N ILE A 229 38.49 12.59 34.06
CA ILE A 229 38.38 11.31 34.78
C ILE A 229 38.66 10.17 33.80
N GLY A 230 39.88 9.64 33.86
CA GLY A 230 40.27 8.44 33.13
C GLY A 230 39.64 7.17 33.70
N THR A 231 39.73 6.06 32.96
CA THR A 231 39.21 4.76 33.36
C THR A 231 39.75 4.29 34.71
N HIS A 232 41.06 4.47 34.96
CA HIS A 232 41.70 4.09 36.21
C HIS A 232 41.16 4.88 37.41
N LEU A 233 41.04 6.21 37.28
CA LEU A 233 40.51 7.06 38.35
C LEU A 233 39.03 6.74 38.63
N ALA A 234 38.23 6.52 37.58
CA ALA A 234 36.83 6.11 37.72
C ALA A 234 36.70 4.77 38.46
N THR A 235 37.55 3.78 38.16
CA THR A 235 37.56 2.49 38.87
C THR A 235 37.92 2.65 40.34
N ASN A 236 38.92 3.49 40.66
CA ASN A 236 39.31 3.77 42.04
C ASN A 236 38.20 4.48 42.82
N MET A 237 37.54 5.47 42.20
CA MET A 237 36.37 6.14 42.77
C MET A 237 35.23 5.16 43.03
N LYS A 238 34.97 4.24 42.09
CA LYS A 238 33.96 3.19 42.26
C LYS A 238 34.28 2.27 43.44
N GLY A 239 35.55 1.93 43.64
CA GLY A 239 36.01 1.12 44.78
C GLY A 239 35.78 1.76 46.15
N ILE A 240 35.61 3.08 46.21
CA ILE A 240 35.32 3.81 47.45
C ILE A 240 33.84 4.19 47.60
N GLY A 241 32.98 3.68 46.73
CA GLY A 241 31.54 3.94 46.75
C GLY A 241 31.08 5.16 45.95
N VAL A 242 31.97 5.80 45.17
CA VAL A 242 31.61 6.91 44.28
C VAL A 242 31.44 6.34 42.86
N THR A 243 30.20 6.16 42.44
CA THR A 243 29.82 5.44 41.22
C THR A 243 29.26 6.34 40.11
N ASN A 244 28.75 7.52 40.46
CA ASN A 244 28.14 8.47 39.53
C ASN A 244 28.53 9.93 39.85
N VAL A 245 28.22 10.84 38.93
CA VAL A 245 28.55 12.28 39.04
C VAL A 245 27.91 12.94 40.28
N GLY A 246 26.71 12.52 40.67
CA GLY A 246 26.04 13.05 41.87
C GLY A 246 26.82 12.70 43.14
N GLU A 247 27.21 11.44 43.29
CA GLU A 247 28.06 10.98 44.39
C GLU A 247 29.43 11.66 44.38
N LEU A 248 30.01 11.88 43.19
CA LEU A 248 31.27 12.60 43.06
C LEU A 248 31.17 14.02 43.64
N ILE A 249 30.07 14.73 43.36
CA ILE A 249 29.88 16.12 43.82
C ILE A 249 29.58 16.19 45.33
N LEU A 250 28.87 15.19 45.87
CA LEU A 250 28.47 15.18 47.29
C LEU A 250 29.56 14.66 48.23
N THR A 251 30.50 13.86 47.73
CA THR A 251 31.58 13.29 48.54
C THR A 251 32.67 14.34 48.81
N ASP A 252 33.19 14.37 50.03
CA ASP A 252 34.28 15.27 50.40
C ASP A 252 35.53 15.04 49.53
N PRO A 253 36.09 16.09 48.88
CA PRO A 253 37.24 15.97 48.00
C PRO A 253 38.49 15.41 48.71
N ARG A 254 38.66 15.66 50.02
CA ARG A 254 39.81 15.13 50.79
C ARG A 254 39.72 13.61 50.91
N THR A 255 38.52 13.10 51.17
CA THR A 255 38.25 11.66 51.26
C THR A 255 38.54 10.94 49.94
N ILE A 256 38.10 11.50 48.81
CA ILE A 256 38.40 10.94 47.49
C ILE A 256 39.91 10.98 47.23
N ALA A 257 40.53 12.15 47.41
CA ALA A 257 41.94 12.38 47.17
C ALA A 257 42.85 11.38 47.91
N ALA A 258 42.58 11.18 49.21
CA ALA A 258 43.32 10.26 50.05
C ALA A 258 43.21 8.80 49.57
N LYS A 259 42.02 8.37 49.14
CA LYS A 259 41.79 6.97 48.74
C LYS A 259 42.15 6.68 47.28
N THR A 260 42.13 7.68 46.39
CA THR A 260 42.48 7.50 44.97
C THR A 260 43.93 7.89 44.66
N ASN A 261 44.73 8.27 45.67
CA ASN A 261 46.10 8.77 45.54
C ASN A 261 46.17 9.94 44.52
N THR A 262 45.21 10.86 44.61
CA THR A 262 45.09 12.04 43.74
C THR A 262 45.11 13.29 44.62
N SER A 263 45.64 14.42 44.16
CA SER A 263 45.65 15.64 44.98
C SER A 263 44.24 16.18 45.20
N GLN A 264 43.97 16.72 46.39
CA GLN A 264 42.68 17.37 46.74
C GLN A 264 42.30 18.44 45.70
N LYS A 265 43.24 19.30 45.31
CA LYS A 265 43.04 20.34 44.28
C LYS A 265 42.57 19.77 42.94
N THR A 266 43.06 18.59 42.56
CA THR A 266 42.62 17.93 41.32
C THR A 266 41.19 17.43 41.45
N ILE A 267 40.82 16.85 42.59
CA ILE A 267 39.44 16.40 42.84
C ILE A 267 38.47 17.58 42.89
N GLU A 268 38.84 18.67 43.57
CA GLU A 268 38.03 19.90 43.62
C GLU A 268 37.80 20.45 42.20
N ARG A 269 38.85 20.48 41.36
CA ARG A 269 38.72 20.88 39.96
C ARG A 269 37.79 19.94 39.18
N LEU A 270 37.87 18.63 39.40
CA LEU A 270 36.99 17.66 38.73
C LEU A 270 35.53 17.80 39.20
N GLN A 271 35.30 18.02 40.49
CA GLN A 271 33.97 18.31 41.05
C GLN A 271 33.39 19.60 40.48
N GLY A 272 34.18 20.67 40.45
CA GLY A 272 33.78 21.95 39.87
C GLY A 272 33.44 21.84 38.38
N ARG A 273 34.28 21.15 37.60
CA ARG A 273 34.02 20.84 36.19
C ARG A 273 32.75 20.02 36.00
N ALA A 274 32.51 19.03 36.85
CA ALA A 274 31.29 18.23 36.83
C ALA A 274 30.05 19.10 37.11
N GLN A 275 30.11 19.96 38.13
CA GLN A 275 29.03 20.91 38.45
C GLN A 275 28.75 21.88 37.30
N LEU A 276 29.78 22.45 36.66
CA LEU A 276 29.61 23.30 35.49
C LEU A 276 28.98 22.54 34.32
N SER A 277 29.43 21.31 34.06
CA SER A 277 28.88 20.46 32.98
C SER A 277 27.44 19.99 33.25
N MET A 278 26.93 20.14 34.47
CA MET A 278 25.52 19.94 34.81
C MET A 278 24.67 21.18 34.55
N LEU A 279 25.25 22.32 34.14
CA LEU A 279 24.49 23.50 33.77
C LEU A 279 23.88 23.32 32.37
N PRO A 280 22.57 23.57 32.22
CA PRO A 280 21.90 23.46 30.93
C PRO A 280 22.46 24.48 29.94
N GLY A 281 22.80 24.02 28.72
CA GLY A 281 23.32 24.86 27.63
C GLY A 281 24.83 25.09 27.63
N LEU A 282 25.55 24.65 28.66
CA LEU A 282 27.01 24.79 28.72
C LEU A 282 27.70 23.63 27.98
N LYS A 283 28.46 23.93 26.92
CA LYS A 283 29.19 22.93 26.14
C LYS A 283 30.57 22.66 26.75
N GLU A 284 31.23 21.61 26.30
CA GLU A 284 32.58 21.27 26.80
C GLU A 284 33.61 22.38 26.58
N LYS A 285 33.52 23.02 25.41
CA LYS A 285 34.41 24.12 25.03
C LYS A 285 34.20 25.31 25.96
N ASP A 286 32.95 25.61 26.29
CA ASP A 286 32.59 26.69 27.20
C ASP A 286 33.14 26.42 28.61
N VAL A 287 33.05 25.18 29.10
CA VAL A 287 33.66 24.80 30.39
C VAL A 287 35.18 25.02 30.37
N ALA A 288 35.87 24.68 29.28
CA ALA A 288 37.30 24.91 29.16
C ALA A 288 37.64 26.42 29.14
N LEU A 289 36.84 27.24 28.44
CA LEU A 289 37.00 28.69 28.43
C LEU A 289 36.79 29.32 29.82
N LEU A 290 35.79 28.83 30.56
CA LEU A 290 35.56 29.27 31.95
C LEU A 290 36.75 28.90 32.85
N GLU A 291 37.36 27.73 32.66
CA GLU A 291 38.55 27.33 33.40
C GLU A 291 39.78 28.19 33.06
N GLU A 292 39.93 28.62 31.80
CA GLU A 292 40.98 29.59 31.41
C GLU A 292 40.78 30.97 32.06
N LEU A 293 39.56 31.28 32.50
CA LEU A 293 39.21 32.47 33.28
C LEU A 293 39.23 32.22 34.79
N ASP A 294 39.79 31.10 35.25
CA ASP A 294 39.82 30.66 36.66
C ASP A 294 38.43 30.46 37.29
N ILE A 295 37.38 30.35 36.47
CA ILE A 295 36.01 30.04 36.89
C ILE A 295 35.85 28.51 36.84
N THR A 296 36.11 27.86 37.96
CA THR A 296 36.13 26.39 38.05
C THR A 296 34.92 25.81 38.75
N THR A 297 34.10 26.64 39.41
CA THR A 297 32.95 26.19 40.20
C THR A 297 31.67 26.89 39.80
N ARG A 298 30.53 26.23 40.03
CA ARG A 298 29.20 26.82 39.80
C ARG A 298 28.99 28.12 40.59
N LYS A 299 29.52 28.19 41.82
CA LYS A 299 29.42 29.39 42.67
C LYS A 299 30.18 30.58 42.06
N GLN A 300 31.42 30.37 41.63
CA GLN A 300 32.21 31.42 40.99
C GLN A 300 31.52 31.97 39.73
N LEU A 301 30.91 31.08 38.93
CA LEU A 301 30.14 31.49 37.76
C LEU A 301 28.88 32.29 38.13
N ALA A 302 28.16 31.86 39.17
CA ALA A 302 26.97 32.55 39.68
C ALA A 302 27.28 33.98 40.17
N ASP A 303 28.50 34.23 40.63
CA ASP A 303 28.93 35.53 41.14
C ASP A 303 29.41 36.50 40.02
N GLN A 304 29.47 36.07 38.75
CA GLN A 304 29.90 36.92 37.64
C GLN A 304 28.78 37.84 37.12
N ASP A 305 29.19 38.99 36.55
CA ASP A 305 28.34 39.80 35.66
C ASP A 305 28.41 39.24 34.22
N SER A 306 27.27 39.19 33.54
CA SER A 306 27.18 38.58 32.20
C SER A 306 27.97 39.37 31.16
N ILE A 307 27.95 40.71 31.22
CA ILE A 307 28.65 41.58 30.27
C ILE A 307 30.15 41.49 30.50
N GLU A 308 30.60 41.60 31.75
CA GLU A 308 32.03 41.48 32.08
C GLU A 308 32.60 40.12 31.70
N LEU A 309 31.87 39.04 31.98
CA LEU A 309 32.27 37.69 31.61
C LEU A 309 32.34 37.54 30.09
N GLY A 310 31.33 38.04 29.37
CA GLY A 310 31.32 38.04 27.90
C GLY A 310 32.51 38.77 27.29
N MET A 311 32.89 39.93 27.84
CA MET A 311 34.06 40.68 27.39
C MET A 311 35.37 39.90 27.62
N LYS A 312 35.54 39.29 28.80
CA LYS A 312 36.72 38.47 29.13
C LYS A 312 36.82 37.23 28.23
N MET A 313 35.70 36.52 28.03
CA MET A 313 35.63 35.35 27.15
C MET A 313 35.97 35.72 25.70
N ASN A 314 35.43 36.84 25.20
CA ASN A 314 35.70 37.28 23.82
C ASN A 314 37.19 37.61 23.59
N GLY A 315 37.88 38.16 24.60
CA GLY A 315 39.33 38.38 24.53
C GLY A 315 40.14 37.10 24.31
N ILE A 316 39.79 36.03 25.04
CA ILE A 316 40.42 34.70 24.88
C ILE A 316 40.02 34.05 23.55
N LEU A 317 38.73 34.14 23.20
CA LEU A 317 38.18 33.54 21.99
C LEU A 317 38.75 34.16 20.72
N LYS A 318 39.01 35.47 20.70
CA LYS A 318 39.66 36.12 19.57
C LYS A 318 41.02 35.48 19.26
N THR A 319 41.83 35.26 20.29
CA THR A 319 43.12 34.56 20.18
C THR A 319 42.94 33.13 19.67
N HIS A 320 41.90 32.41 20.12
CA HIS A 320 41.62 31.03 19.68
C HIS A 320 41.13 30.94 18.24
N VAL A 321 40.34 31.92 17.78
CA VAL A 321 39.87 32.01 16.40
C VAL A 321 41.03 32.35 15.47
N GLU A 322 41.91 33.28 15.84
CA GLU A 322 43.14 33.60 15.09
C GLU A 322 44.07 32.38 14.98
N GLN A 323 44.11 31.53 16.00
CA GLN A 323 44.86 30.27 16.01
C GLN A 323 44.14 29.11 15.29
N GLY A 324 42.91 29.31 14.79
CA GLY A 324 42.12 28.26 14.12
C GLY A 324 41.64 27.14 15.06
N LYS A 325 41.66 27.33 16.38
CA LYS A 325 41.22 26.32 17.37
C LYS A 325 39.70 26.24 17.49
N ILE A 326 39.00 27.36 17.25
CA ILE A 326 37.55 27.52 17.44
C ILE A 326 36.99 28.32 16.25
N ALA A 327 35.81 27.95 15.76
CA ALA A 327 35.14 28.70 14.70
C ALA A 327 34.38 29.92 15.26
N GLU A 328 34.23 30.99 14.48
CA GLU A 328 33.55 32.21 14.94
C GLU A 328 32.09 31.98 15.33
N THR A 329 31.42 31.02 14.69
CA THR A 329 30.04 30.60 15.02
C THR A 329 29.92 29.83 16.33
N GLU A 330 31.04 29.43 16.93
CA GLU A 330 31.07 28.72 18.22
C GLU A 330 31.27 29.66 19.41
N LYS A 331 31.39 30.98 19.18
CA LYS A 331 31.47 31.97 20.24
C LYS A 331 30.13 32.00 20.99
N PRO A 332 30.12 31.89 22.33
CA PRO A 332 28.89 31.98 23.10
C PRO A 332 28.32 33.38 23.05
N THR A 333 27.01 33.50 22.96
CA THR A 333 26.33 34.79 22.95
C THR A 333 26.13 35.33 24.38
N ILE A 334 25.87 36.63 24.51
CA ILE A 334 25.64 37.24 25.83
C ILE A 334 24.40 36.65 26.53
N GLU A 335 23.39 36.26 25.75
CA GLU A 335 22.17 35.60 26.24
C GLU A 335 22.46 34.18 26.75
N GLU A 336 23.34 33.43 26.07
CA GLU A 336 23.80 32.13 26.55
C GLU A 336 24.55 32.27 27.88
N ILE A 337 25.47 33.25 27.97
CA ILE A 337 26.23 33.53 29.19
C ILE A 337 25.32 33.93 30.36
N ASP A 338 24.37 34.84 30.12
CA ASP A 338 23.36 35.24 31.12
C ASP A 338 22.51 34.04 31.58
N SER A 339 22.13 33.17 30.64
CA SER A 339 21.41 31.93 30.95
C SER A 339 22.24 30.99 31.83
N TRP A 340 23.54 30.82 31.56
CA TRP A 340 24.43 30.01 32.39
C TRP A 340 24.56 30.56 33.81
N ILE A 341 24.71 31.89 33.96
CA ILE A 341 24.81 32.55 35.28
C ILE A 341 23.49 32.41 36.04
N LYS A 342 22.34 32.62 35.39
CA LYS A 342 21.01 32.41 36.00
C LYS A 342 20.82 30.96 36.44
N CYS A 343 21.18 30.01 35.60
CA CYS A 343 21.15 28.58 35.96
C CYS A 343 22.12 28.28 37.10
N ALA A 344 23.28 28.94 37.17
CA ALA A 344 24.24 28.75 38.24
C ALA A 344 23.71 29.23 39.60
N LYS A 345 22.91 30.31 39.61
CA LYS A 345 22.27 30.88 40.81
C LYS A 345 21.09 30.07 41.36
N SER A 346 20.39 29.32 40.50
CA SER A 346 19.20 28.53 40.86
C SER A 346 19.51 27.31 41.73
#